data_AF-A0A838T1S7-F1
#
_entry.id   AF-A0A838T1S7-F1
#
_cell.length_a   1.000
_cell.length_b   1.000
_cell.length_c   1.000
_cell.angle_alpha   90.00
_cell.angle_beta   90.00
_cell.angle_gamma   90.00
#
_symmetry.space_group_name_H-M   'P 1'
#
loop_
_entity.id
_entity.type
_entity.pdbx_description
1 polymer ?
#
loop_
_entity_poly.entity_id
_entity_poly.type
_entity_poly.pdbx_seq_one_letter_code
_entity_poly.pdbx_strand_id
1 'polypeptide(L)'
;MTAGAPSWTFTEDDFGAITGSMRRFLDDTNSMCAMLVDKSGQLVTTVGSAPGLDPTTFATLTAADFGANDQLARILGETDFTTLFHQGERESVFVADVARRLILVVIFDSRTSVGLVKLKLKPQVEELTALLDVAMSRSRLGVPQQEKLLHGAEQEIDDLFQW
;
A
#
# COMPACT_ATOMS: atom_id res chain seq x y z
N MET A 1 19.65 3.25 -16.63
CA MET A 1 18.52 2.30 -16.79
C MET A 1 17.54 2.59 -15.68
N THR A 2 16.43 3.26 -15.98
CA THR A 2 15.35 3.46 -15.01
C THR A 2 14.68 2.10 -14.79
N ALA A 3 14.83 1.54 -13.59
CA ALA A 3 14.02 0.40 -13.20
C ALA A 3 12.55 0.79 -13.41
N GLY A 4 11.80 0.02 -14.21
CA GLY A 4 10.37 0.26 -14.37
C GLY A 4 9.71 0.29 -12.99
N ALA A 5 8.76 1.21 -12.81
CA ALA A 5 7.95 1.24 -11.59
C ALA A 5 7.39 -0.18 -11.34
N PRO A 6 7.44 -0.70 -10.11
CA PRO A 6 6.91 -2.03 -9.83
C PRO A 6 5.41 -2.06 -10.19
N SER A 7 5.05 -2.73 -11.27
CA SER A 7 3.66 -2.96 -11.63
C SER A 7 3.12 -4.12 -10.80
N TRP A 8 2.42 -3.78 -9.73
CA TRP A 8 1.68 -4.77 -8.94
C TRP A 8 0.61 -5.44 -9.80
N THR A 9 0.80 -6.72 -10.11
CA THR A 9 -0.19 -7.51 -10.86
C THR A 9 -0.96 -8.37 -9.88
N PHE A 10 -2.07 -7.83 -9.38
CA PHE A 10 -3.00 -8.56 -8.53
C PHE A 10 -4.18 -9.04 -9.37
N THR A 11 -4.60 -10.29 -9.15
CA THR A 11 -5.87 -10.77 -9.69
C THR A 11 -7.04 -10.12 -8.95
N GLU A 12 -8.26 -10.25 -9.49
CA GLU A 12 -9.47 -9.79 -8.79
C GLU A 12 -9.62 -10.46 -7.41
N ASP A 13 -9.32 -11.75 -7.31
CA ASP A 13 -9.33 -12.49 -6.05
C ASP A 13 -8.30 -11.94 -5.04
N ASP A 14 -7.09 -11.60 -5.50
CA ASP A 14 -6.06 -11.02 -4.64
C ASP A 14 -6.50 -9.64 -4.13
N PHE A 15 -7.04 -8.78 -5.00
CA PHE A 15 -7.61 -7.49 -4.61
C PHE A 15 -8.78 -7.66 -3.62
N GLY A 16 -9.67 -8.61 -3.86
CA GLY A 16 -10.79 -8.92 -2.98
C GLY A 16 -10.33 -9.35 -1.59
N ALA A 17 -9.32 -10.22 -1.51
CA ALA A 17 -8.76 -10.68 -0.24
C ALA A 17 -8.07 -9.54 0.54
N ILE A 18 -7.24 -8.74 -0.14
CA ILE A 18 -6.52 -7.60 0.45
C ILE A 18 -7.51 -6.56 0.97
N THR A 19 -8.43 -6.10 0.13
CA THR A 19 -9.41 -5.08 0.54
C THR A 19 -10.38 -5.60 1.59
N GLY A 20 -10.73 -6.89 1.55
CA GLY A 20 -11.53 -7.54 2.58
C GLY A 20 -10.84 -7.57 3.95
N SER A 21 -9.55 -7.90 4.00
CA SER A 21 -8.73 -7.83 5.22
C SER A 21 -8.67 -6.40 5.75
N MET A 22 -8.37 -5.42 4.89
CA MET A 22 -8.33 -4.01 5.28
C MET A 22 -9.68 -3.49 5.81
N ARG A 23 -10.82 -3.88 5.21
CA ARG A 23 -12.16 -3.54 5.71
C ARG A 23 -12.39 -4.05 7.13
N ARG A 24 -12.11 -5.35 7.37
CA ARG A 24 -12.25 -5.94 8.70
C ARG A 24 -11.41 -5.18 9.73
N PHE A 25 -10.19 -4.80 9.37
CA PHE A 25 -9.34 -4.01 10.25
C PHE A 25 -9.92 -2.62 10.56
N LEU A 26 -10.49 -1.91 9.57
CA LEU A 26 -11.16 -0.63 9.83
C LEU A 26 -12.36 -0.80 10.76
N ASP A 27 -13.17 -1.83 10.57
CA ASP A 27 -14.33 -2.12 11.40
C ASP A 27 -13.91 -2.45 12.85
N ASP A 28 -12.93 -3.34 13.01
CA ASP A 28 -12.38 -3.76 14.30
C ASP A 28 -11.74 -2.62 15.10
N THR A 29 -11.18 -1.63 14.39
CA THR A 29 -10.48 -0.50 15.01
C THR A 29 -11.31 0.78 15.02
N ASN A 30 -12.46 0.83 14.35
CA ASN A 30 -13.23 2.05 14.10
C ASN A 30 -12.38 3.18 13.46
N SER A 31 -11.46 2.80 12.57
CA SER A 31 -10.60 3.73 11.82
C SER A 31 -11.32 4.28 10.58
N MET A 32 -10.85 5.40 10.04
CA MET A 32 -11.53 6.12 8.94
C MET A 32 -11.20 5.54 7.58
N CYS A 33 -9.91 5.31 7.36
CA CYS A 33 -9.35 5.02 6.06
C CYS A 33 -8.09 4.18 6.22
N ALA A 34 -7.92 3.19 5.34
CA ALA A 34 -6.68 2.47 5.18
C ALA A 34 -6.25 2.52 3.72
N MET A 35 -4.95 2.73 3.48
CA MET A 35 -4.36 2.74 2.14
C MET A 35 -3.20 1.75 2.11
N LEU A 36 -3.08 1.05 0.99
CA LEU A 36 -1.90 0.26 0.68
C LEU A 36 -1.12 1.02 -0.39
N VAL A 37 0.14 1.29 -0.11
CA VAL A 37 0.97 2.21 -0.88
C VAL A 37 2.28 1.51 -1.23
N ASP A 38 2.70 1.60 -2.49
CA ASP A 38 4.03 1.16 -2.91
C ASP A 38 5.11 2.11 -2.38
N LYS A 39 6.31 1.60 -2.12
CA LYS A 39 7.44 2.42 -1.64
C LYS A 39 7.86 3.56 -2.59
N SER A 40 7.45 3.51 -3.86
CA SER A 40 7.61 4.61 -4.82
C SER A 40 6.57 5.74 -4.67
N GLY A 41 5.54 5.56 -3.84
CA GLY A 41 4.45 6.51 -3.66
C GLY A 41 3.18 6.20 -4.46
N GLN A 42 3.20 5.15 -5.27
CA GLN A 42 2.00 4.71 -6.00
C GLN A 42 0.95 4.15 -5.04
N LEU A 43 -0.27 4.68 -5.11
CA LEU A 43 -1.41 4.11 -4.40
C LEU A 43 -1.83 2.79 -5.04
N VAL A 44 -1.85 1.70 -4.25
CA VAL A 44 -2.29 0.37 -4.69
C VAL A 44 -3.80 0.22 -4.50
N THR A 45 -4.29 0.51 -3.30
CA THR A 45 -5.72 0.44 -2.99
C THR A 45 -6.05 1.27 -1.75
N THR A 46 -7.32 1.66 -1.63
CA THR A 46 -7.88 2.36 -0.48
C THR A 46 -9.14 1.66 -0.01
N VAL A 47 -9.36 1.66 1.30
CA VAL A 47 -10.59 1.24 1.95
C VAL A 47 -11.03 2.32 2.94
N GLY A 48 -12.34 2.58 3.02
CA GLY A 48 -12.87 3.68 3.82
C GLY A 48 -12.63 5.03 3.15
N SER A 49 -12.70 6.10 3.93
CA SER A 49 -12.51 7.47 3.42
C SER A 49 -12.12 8.42 4.53
N ALA A 50 -11.20 9.33 4.24
CA ALA A 50 -10.90 10.50 5.07
C ALA A 50 -11.42 11.76 4.35
N PRO A 51 -12.38 12.51 4.93
CA PRO A 51 -12.98 13.67 4.27
C PRO A 51 -11.96 14.73 3.86
N GLY A 52 -12.01 15.18 2.60
CA GLY A 52 -11.13 16.23 2.07
C GLY A 52 -9.70 15.78 1.74
N LEU A 53 -9.38 14.49 1.95
CA LEU A 53 -8.08 13.93 1.62
C LEU A 53 -8.05 13.45 0.16
N ASP A 54 -7.02 13.87 -0.60
CA ASP A 54 -6.66 13.19 -1.85
C ASP A 54 -5.74 12.00 -1.52
N PRO A 55 -6.21 10.75 -1.69
CA PRO A 55 -5.44 9.57 -1.33
C PRO A 55 -4.18 9.38 -2.19
N THR A 56 -4.17 9.87 -3.43
CA THR A 56 -3.01 9.70 -4.34
C THR A 56 -1.86 10.60 -3.91
N THR A 57 -2.17 11.88 -3.65
CA THR A 57 -1.20 12.83 -3.10
C THR A 57 -0.70 12.35 -1.73
N PHE A 58 -1.60 11.86 -0.88
CA PHE A 58 -1.23 11.38 0.45
C PHE A 58 -0.30 10.15 0.40
N ALA A 59 -0.57 9.20 -0.49
CA ALA A 59 0.28 8.03 -0.72
C ALA A 59 1.70 8.43 -1.13
N THR A 60 1.83 9.39 -2.06
CA THR A 60 3.13 9.89 -2.53
C THR A 60 3.94 10.50 -1.39
N LEU A 61 3.32 11.37 -0.59
CA LEU A 61 3.97 12.02 0.54
C LEU A 61 4.34 11.01 1.64
N THR A 62 3.44 10.06 1.94
CA THR A 62 3.67 9.05 2.97
C THR A 62 4.82 8.12 2.61
N ALA A 63 4.93 7.71 1.34
CA ALA A 63 6.06 6.89 0.90
C ALA A 63 7.40 7.64 0.98
N ALA A 64 7.41 8.94 0.64
CA ALA A 64 8.59 9.77 0.77
C ALA A 64 9.03 9.94 2.24
N ASP A 65 8.09 10.21 3.14
CA ASP A 65 8.34 10.33 4.58
C ASP A 65 8.85 8.99 5.17
N PHE A 66 8.20 7.89 4.82
CA PHE A 66 8.61 6.55 5.25
C PHE A 66 10.01 6.17 4.72
N GLY A 67 10.32 6.49 3.46
CA GLY A 67 11.63 6.23 2.86
C GLY A 67 12.76 7.06 3.47
N ALA A 68 12.49 8.29 3.93
CA ALA A 68 13.45 9.11 4.65
C ALA A 68 13.83 8.49 6.02
N ASN A 69 12.91 7.73 6.61
CA ASN A 69 13.09 7.10 7.90
C ASN A 69 14.18 5.99 7.89
N ASP A 70 14.39 5.32 6.75
CA ASP A 70 15.50 4.37 6.57
C ASP A 70 16.88 5.06 6.77
N GLN A 71 17.00 6.33 6.40
CA GLN A 71 18.22 7.12 6.64
C GLN A 71 18.37 7.45 8.12
N LEU A 72 17.28 7.80 8.80
CA LEU A 72 17.29 8.06 10.24
C LEU A 72 17.70 6.81 11.04
N ALA A 73 17.15 5.64 10.70
CA ALA A 73 17.52 4.38 11.35
C ALA A 73 19.02 4.12 11.25
N ARG A 74 19.61 4.28 10.05
CA ARG A 74 21.06 4.11 9.83
C ARG A 74 21.90 5.07 10.67
N ILE A 75 21.51 6.35 10.75
CA ILE A 75 22.22 7.36 11.54
C ILE A 75 22.21 6.99 13.03
N LEU A 76 21.11 6.42 13.51
CA LEU A 76 20.94 6.00 14.91
C LEU A 76 21.53 4.61 15.21
N GLY A 77 22.00 3.88 14.20
CA GLY A 77 22.50 2.51 14.35
C GLY A 77 21.40 1.45 14.46
N GLU A 78 20.16 1.81 14.14
CA GLU A 78 19.01 0.91 14.08
C GLU A 78 18.94 0.20 12.72
N THR A 79 18.29 -0.97 12.69
CA THR A 79 18.14 -1.75 11.44
C THR A 79 17.12 -1.11 10.50
N ASP A 80 15.93 -0.80 11.04
CA ASP A 80 14.86 -0.09 10.37
C ASP A 80 13.83 0.40 11.40
N PHE A 81 12.98 1.32 10.95
CA PHE A 81 11.77 1.69 11.65
C PHE A 81 10.58 1.12 10.88
N THR A 82 9.99 0.07 11.43
CA THR A 82 8.91 -0.67 10.75
C THR A 82 7.54 0.00 10.89
N THR A 83 7.40 0.96 11.80
CA THR A 83 6.16 1.72 12.01
C THR A 83 6.45 3.18 12.30
N LEU A 84 5.58 4.07 11.83
CA LEU A 84 5.55 5.49 12.15
C LEU A 84 4.17 5.87 12.69
N PHE A 85 4.17 6.86 13.57
CA PHE A 85 2.96 7.43 14.14
C PHE A 85 3.02 8.95 14.09
N HIS A 86 2.03 9.55 13.43
CA HIS A 86 1.87 11.00 13.37
C HIS A 86 0.59 11.37 14.11
N GLN A 87 0.73 12.09 15.22
CA GLN A 87 -0.40 12.57 16.00
C GLN A 87 -0.80 13.97 15.53
N GLY A 88 -2.04 14.11 15.06
CA GLY A 88 -2.68 15.41 14.82
C GLY A 88 -3.71 15.75 15.89
N GLU A 89 -4.26 16.96 15.81
CA GLU A 89 -5.31 17.41 16.74
C GLU A 89 -6.66 16.71 16.52
N ARG A 90 -6.98 16.38 15.26
CA ARG A 90 -8.25 15.75 14.87
C ARG A 90 -8.07 14.32 14.40
N GLU A 91 -7.07 14.12 13.56
CA GLU A 91 -6.78 12.84 12.92
C GLU A 91 -5.34 12.46 13.23
N SER A 92 -5.11 11.17 13.40
CA SER A 92 -3.78 10.59 13.56
C SER A 92 -3.55 9.53 12.49
N VAL A 93 -2.27 9.30 12.19
CA VAL A 93 -1.85 8.41 11.11
C VAL A 93 -0.89 7.38 11.65
N PHE A 94 -1.18 6.10 11.40
CA PHE A 94 -0.21 5.02 11.52
C PHE A 94 0.28 4.61 10.13
N VAL A 95 1.58 4.38 10.03
CA VAL A 95 2.22 3.88 8.83
C VAL A 95 3.01 2.63 9.21
N ALA A 96 2.90 1.56 8.45
CA ALA A 96 3.58 0.30 8.73
C ALA A 96 4.16 -0.33 7.46
N ASP A 97 5.38 -0.85 7.56
CA ASP A 97 5.97 -1.68 6.51
C ASP A 97 5.21 -3.01 6.37
N VAL A 98 4.90 -3.40 5.15
CA VAL A 98 4.31 -4.69 4.80
C VAL A 98 5.26 -5.41 3.86
N ALA A 99 5.85 -6.50 4.36
CA ALA A 99 6.75 -7.38 3.63
C ALA A 99 7.96 -6.69 2.97
N ARG A 100 8.42 -5.54 3.47
CA ARG A 100 9.43 -4.65 2.87
C ARG A 100 9.09 -4.15 1.46
N ARG A 101 7.86 -4.31 1.00
CA ARG A 101 7.44 -3.98 -0.38
C ARG A 101 6.37 -2.91 -0.42
N LEU A 102 5.38 -3.00 0.45
CA LEU A 102 4.28 -2.06 0.55
C LEU A 102 4.29 -1.37 1.92
N ILE A 103 3.51 -0.31 2.00
CA ILE A 103 3.28 0.50 3.19
C ILE A 103 1.79 0.49 3.44
N LEU A 104 1.38 0.04 4.63
CA LEU A 104 0.00 0.20 5.12
C LEU A 104 -0.09 1.54 5.85
N VAL A 105 -1.00 2.38 5.38
CA VAL A 105 -1.33 3.67 6.00
C VAL A 105 -2.72 3.57 6.61
N VAL A 106 -2.89 4.02 7.84
CA VAL A 106 -4.16 4.01 8.58
C VAL A 106 -4.42 5.38 9.16
N ILE A 107 -5.58 5.97 8.83
CA ILE A 107 -6.03 7.26 9.32
C ILE A 107 -7.20 7.04 10.27
N PHE A 108 -7.14 7.66 11.45
CA PHE A 108 -8.17 7.51 12.47
C PHE A 108 -8.34 8.78 13.29
N ASP A 109 -9.55 8.97 13.84
CA ASP A 109 -9.91 10.13 14.67
C ASP A 109 -10.28 9.67 16.09
N SER A 110 -10.94 10.55 16.84
CA SER A 110 -11.38 10.33 18.22
C SER A 110 -12.37 9.18 18.42
N ARG A 111 -12.88 8.55 17.34
CA ARG A 111 -13.71 7.34 17.41
C ARG A 111 -12.94 6.10 17.85
N THR A 112 -11.61 6.16 17.88
CA THR A 112 -10.73 5.09 18.34
C THR A 112 -9.52 5.64 19.10
N SER A 113 -8.68 4.74 19.59
CA SER A 113 -7.46 5.09 20.31
C SER A 113 -6.22 4.56 19.60
N VAL A 114 -5.10 5.28 19.76
CA VAL A 114 -3.77 4.85 19.29
C VAL A 114 -3.43 3.44 19.77
N GLY A 115 -3.84 3.08 21.00
CA GLY A 115 -3.59 1.77 21.59
C GLY A 115 -4.34 0.65 20.88
N LEU A 116 -5.63 0.85 20.56
CA LEU A 116 -6.43 -0.15 19.85
C LEU A 116 -5.92 -0.36 18.43
N VAL A 117 -5.65 0.73 17.70
CA VAL A 117 -5.10 0.66 16.34
C VAL A 117 -3.76 -0.07 16.36
N LYS A 118 -2.83 0.30 17.26
CA LYS A 118 -1.53 -0.36 17.41
C LYS A 118 -1.64 -1.85 17.74
N LEU A 119 -2.57 -2.23 18.62
CA LEU A 119 -2.81 -3.62 18.99
C LEU A 119 -3.23 -4.47 17.79
N LYS A 120 -4.11 -3.94 16.94
CA LYS A 120 -4.65 -4.62 15.76
C LYS A 120 -3.72 -4.52 14.54
N LEU A 121 -2.81 -3.56 14.50
CA LEU A 121 -1.94 -3.32 13.35
C LEU A 121 -0.98 -4.48 13.09
N LYS A 122 -0.40 -5.07 14.13
CA LYS A 122 0.54 -6.20 13.99
C LYS A 122 -0.10 -7.40 13.26
N PRO A 123 -1.22 -7.98 13.74
CA PRO A 123 -1.84 -9.11 13.03
C PRO A 123 -2.32 -8.72 11.63
N GLN A 124 -2.73 -7.46 11.42
CA GLN A 124 -3.10 -6.97 10.10
C GLN A 124 -1.92 -6.98 9.12
N VAL A 125 -0.74 -6.54 9.55
CA VAL A 125 0.49 -6.57 8.73
C VAL A 125 0.89 -8.01 8.40
N GLU A 126 0.75 -8.93 9.36
CA GLU A 126 1.02 -10.36 9.15
C GLU A 126 0.07 -10.98 8.12
N GLU A 127 -1.24 -10.70 8.21
CA GLU A 127 -2.24 -11.17 7.24
C GLU A 127 -1.97 -10.62 5.83
N LEU A 128 -1.74 -9.30 5.71
CA LEU A 128 -1.44 -8.69 4.42
C LEU A 128 -0.14 -9.23 3.81
N THR A 129 0.88 -9.48 4.63
CA THR A 129 2.13 -10.09 4.17
C THR A 129 1.87 -11.47 3.56
N ALA A 130 1.07 -12.31 4.22
CA ALA A 130 0.71 -13.63 3.71
C ALA A 130 -0.07 -13.55 2.39
N LEU A 131 -1.04 -12.63 2.28
CA LEU A 131 -1.80 -12.42 1.04
C LEU A 131 -0.90 -11.97 -0.11
N LEU A 132 0.03 -11.06 0.15
CA LEU A 132 0.99 -10.60 -0.86
C LEU A 132 1.91 -11.73 -1.34
N ASP A 133 2.39 -12.58 -0.44
CA ASP A 133 3.26 -13.69 -0.83
C ASP A 133 2.52 -14.73 -1.69
N VAL A 134 1.24 -14.98 -1.41
CA VAL A 134 0.40 -15.84 -2.27
C VAL A 134 0.22 -15.22 -3.66
N ALA A 135 -0.14 -13.94 -3.74
CA ALA A 135 -0.33 -13.24 -5.02
C ALA A 135 0.96 -13.24 -5.87
N MET A 136 2.10 -12.95 -5.24
CA MET A 136 3.40 -12.92 -5.92
C MET A 136 3.86 -14.30 -6.38
N SER A 137 3.54 -15.36 -5.63
CA SER A 137 3.87 -16.74 -6.03
C SER A 137 3.11 -17.14 -7.30
N ARG A 138 1.86 -16.71 -7.45
CA ARG A 138 1.07 -16.92 -8.68
C ARG A 138 1.62 -16.14 -9.87
N SER A 139 2.01 -14.88 -9.65
CA SER A 139 2.62 -14.05 -10.70
C SER A 139 3.93 -14.63 -11.22
N ARG A 140 4.78 -15.17 -10.35
CA ARG A 140 6.07 -15.80 -10.74
C ARG A 140 5.92 -17.13 -11.46
N LEU A 141 4.85 -17.87 -11.21
CA LEU A 141 4.56 -19.15 -11.87
C LEU A 141 3.90 -18.97 -13.25
N GLY A 142 3.52 -17.75 -13.64
CA GLY A 142 3.00 -17.42 -14.97
C GLY A 142 4.04 -16.69 -15.84
N VAL A 143 4.60 -17.38 -16.84
CA VAL A 143 5.35 -16.78 -17.97
C VAL A 143 4.79 -17.42 -19.26
N PRO A 144 4.59 -16.74 -20.41
CA PRO A 144 4.70 -15.32 -20.77
C PRO A 144 3.36 -14.74 -21.30
N GLN A 145 2.67 -13.88 -20.53
CA GLN A 145 1.52 -13.13 -21.08
C GLN A 145 1.96 -11.94 -21.96
N GLN A 146 3.24 -11.58 -21.88
CA GLN A 146 3.84 -10.46 -22.60
C GLN A 146 3.81 -10.67 -24.12
N GLU A 147 4.02 -11.88 -24.65
CA GLU A 147 3.93 -12.14 -26.10
C GLU A 147 2.52 -11.96 -26.66
N LYS A 148 1.47 -12.26 -25.87
CA LYS A 148 0.07 -12.14 -26.29
C LYS A 148 -0.47 -10.71 -26.18
N LEU A 149 0.02 -9.93 -25.22
CA LEU A 149 -0.33 -8.52 -25.04
C LEU A 149 0.31 -7.64 -26.13
N LEU A 150 1.53 -7.96 -26.58
CA LEU A 150 2.25 -7.16 -27.58
C LEU A 150 1.64 -7.27 -28.99
N HIS A 151 1.03 -8.40 -29.35
CA HIS A 151 0.48 -8.61 -30.71
C HIS A 151 -0.74 -7.75 -31.06
N GLY A 152 -1.45 -7.19 -30.07
CA GLY A 152 -2.60 -6.29 -30.29
C GLY A 152 -2.37 -4.85 -29.87
N ALA A 153 -1.44 -4.62 -28.94
CA ALA A 153 -1.18 -3.29 -28.38
C ALA A 153 -0.56 -2.31 -29.40
N GLU A 154 0.22 -2.80 -30.38
CA GLU A 154 0.81 -1.93 -31.41
C GLU A 154 -0.26 -1.25 -32.28
N GLN A 155 -1.30 -1.99 -32.69
CA GLN A 155 -2.40 -1.43 -33.49
C GLN A 155 -3.30 -0.49 -32.68
N GLU A 156 -3.60 -0.81 -31.41
CA GLU A 156 -4.38 0.08 -30.55
C GLU A 156 -3.64 1.37 -30.19
N ILE A 157 -2.30 1.31 -30.02
CA ILE A 157 -1.48 2.51 -29.78
C ILE A 157 -1.47 3.39 -31.03
N ASP A 158 -1.28 2.82 -32.22
CA ASP A 158 -1.31 3.58 -33.48
C ASP A 158 -2.66 4.30 -33.66
N ASP A 159 -3.78 3.63 -33.36
CA ASP A 159 -5.12 4.21 -33.42
C ASP A 159 -5.35 5.36 -32.42
N LEU A 160 -4.65 5.35 -31.28
CA LEU A 160 -4.76 6.38 -30.24
C LEU A 160 -4.08 7.70 -30.64
N PHE A 161 -3.08 7.64 -31.53
CA PHE A 161 -2.24 8.79 -31.92
C PHE A 161 -2.44 9.24 -33.38
N GLN A 162 -3.47 8.76 -34.08
CA GLN A 162 -3.81 9.13 -35.45
C GLN A 162 -3.90 10.67 -35.62
N TRP A 163 -2.98 11.25 -36.41
CA TRP A 163 -3.07 12.61 -37.00
C TRP A 163 -3.55 12.51 -38.45
#